data_AF-A0A3B2WBA9-F1
#
_entry.id   AF-A0A3B2WBA9-F1
#
_cell.length_a   1.000
_cell.length_b   1.000
_cell.length_c   1.000
_cell.angle_alpha   90.00
_cell.angle_beta   90.00
_cell.angle_gamma   90.00
#
_symmetry.space_group_name_H-M   'P 1'
#
loop_
_entity.id
_entity.type
_entity.pdbx_description
1 polymer ?
#
loop_
_entity_poly.entity_id
_entity_poly.type
_entity_poly.pdbx_seq_one_letter_code
_entity_poly.pdbx_strand_id
1 'polypeptide(L)'
;MKQLCAFTISFLFLKFSLILCCLTEASCFWRIKNSEDNDGDLQRECHFYLGAVDKPIEDNFYNSLLKFRIAASEYEFLLVMFFATDEINKNPYLLPNITLMFSIIGGNCHDLLRGLDQAYTQINGHMNFVNYFCYLDDSCAIGLTGPSWKTSLKLAMHSSMPLVFFGSFNPNLHDHDRLHHVHQVATKDTHLSHGIVSLMFHFRWTWIGLVISDDDKGIQFLSDLREESQRHGICLAFVNMIPENMQIYMTRATIYDKQIMTSLAKVVIIYGEMNSTLEVSFRRWENLGARRIWITTSQWDVITNKKEFTLNLFHGTITFAHRRFEIPKFKKFMQTMNTAKYPVDISHTILEWNYFNCSISKNSSKMDHITFNNTLEWTALHNYDMVMSDEGYNLYNAVYAVAHTYHEHIFQQVESQKKAKPKRFFTVCQQVSSLMKTRVFTNPVGELVNMKHRENQCTEYDIFLIWNFPQGLGLKVKIGSYLPCFPQRQELHISDDLEWAMGGTSQIWNSV
;
A
#
# COMPACT_ATOMS: atom_id res chain seq x y z
N MET A 1 33.17 -7.43 -39.60
CA MET A 1 32.86 -7.04 -38.19
C MET A 1 31.96 -5.82 -38.06
N LYS A 2 32.21 -4.68 -38.74
CA LYS A 2 31.33 -3.49 -38.63
C LYS A 2 29.88 -3.70 -39.11
N GLN A 3 29.65 -4.48 -40.16
CA GLN A 3 28.30 -4.81 -40.65
C GLN A 3 27.52 -5.75 -39.72
N LEU A 4 28.20 -6.61 -38.95
CA LEU A 4 27.56 -7.51 -37.99
C LEU A 4 27.07 -6.73 -36.75
N CYS A 5 27.85 -5.73 -36.29
CA CYS A 5 27.41 -4.81 -35.24
C CYS A 5 26.23 -3.92 -35.68
N ALA A 6 26.21 -3.47 -36.93
CA ALA A 6 25.08 -2.69 -37.44
C ALA A 6 23.79 -3.53 -37.49
N PHE A 7 23.89 -4.81 -37.86
CA PHE A 7 22.76 -5.74 -37.86
C PHE A 7 22.25 -6.05 -36.46
N THR A 8 23.14 -6.30 -35.48
CA THR A 8 22.72 -6.57 -34.09
C THR A 8 22.11 -5.33 -33.43
N ILE A 9 22.66 -4.14 -33.68
CA ILE A 9 22.10 -2.88 -33.20
C ILE A 9 20.73 -2.62 -33.85
N SER A 10 20.60 -2.80 -35.16
CA SER A 10 19.33 -2.63 -35.87
C SER A 10 18.27 -3.63 -35.40
N PHE A 11 18.65 -4.88 -35.12
CA PHE A 11 17.74 -5.90 -34.58
C PHE A 11 17.30 -5.58 -33.15
N LEU A 12 18.20 -5.05 -32.31
CA LEU A 12 17.87 -4.55 -30.96
C LEU A 12 16.87 -3.40 -31.01
N PHE A 13 17.04 -2.43 -31.91
CA PHE A 13 16.09 -1.32 -32.09
C PHE A 13 14.74 -1.79 -32.65
N LEU A 14 14.73 -2.80 -33.51
CA LEU A 14 13.49 -3.41 -34.02
C LEU A 14 12.76 -4.16 -32.91
N LYS A 15 13.49 -4.93 -32.09
CA LYS A 15 12.94 -5.65 -30.91
C LYS A 15 12.37 -4.66 -29.89
N PHE A 16 13.09 -3.56 -29.64
CA PHE A 16 12.65 -2.51 -28.74
C PHE A 16 11.40 -1.77 -29.27
N SER A 17 11.32 -1.52 -30.59
CA SER A 17 10.13 -0.93 -31.22
C SER A 17 8.92 -1.86 -31.19
N LEU A 18 9.11 -3.16 -31.41
CA LEU A 18 8.02 -4.15 -31.34
C LEU A 18 7.45 -4.26 -29.91
N ILE A 19 8.31 -4.32 -28.90
CA ILE A 19 7.91 -4.30 -27.48
C ILE A 19 7.15 -3.01 -27.15
N LEU A 20 7.61 -1.86 -27.66
CA LEU A 20 6.95 -0.57 -27.45
C LEU A 20 5.60 -0.46 -28.18
N CYS A 21 5.43 -1.16 -29.30
CA CYS A 21 4.22 -1.10 -30.13
C CYS A 21 3.12 -2.08 -29.67
N CYS A 22 3.48 -3.16 -28.96
CA CYS A 22 2.51 -4.11 -28.37
C CYS A 22 1.93 -3.66 -27.01
N LEU A 23 2.46 -2.58 -26.42
CA LEU A 23 1.93 -1.93 -25.22
C LEU A 23 0.65 -1.11 -25.53
N THR A 24 -0.38 -1.74 -26.10
CA THR A 24 -1.63 -1.05 -26.45
C THR A 24 -2.52 -0.72 -25.24
N GLU A 25 -2.19 -1.25 -24.05
CA GLU A 25 -2.82 -0.91 -22.77
C GLU A 25 -1.77 -0.61 -21.69
N ALA A 26 -0.81 0.27 -21.97
CA ALA A 26 0.01 0.83 -20.90
C ALA A 26 -0.85 1.79 -20.06
N SER A 27 -1.50 1.28 -19.01
CA SER A 27 -2.14 2.11 -17.99
C SER A 27 -1.04 2.84 -17.21
N CYS A 28 -0.91 4.14 -17.45
CA CYS A 28 0.08 4.97 -16.78
C CYS A 28 -0.48 5.42 -15.42
N PHE A 29 0.07 4.86 -14.35
CA PHE A 29 -0.43 5.05 -12.99
C PHE A 29 0.18 6.27 -12.31
N TRP A 30 -0.67 7.07 -11.69
CA TRP A 30 -0.27 8.13 -10.77
C TRP A 30 -0.13 7.61 -9.35
N ARG A 31 1.05 7.82 -8.75
CA ARG A 31 1.30 7.55 -7.33
C ARG A 31 2.06 8.69 -6.65
N ILE A 32 1.74 8.89 -5.38
CA ILE A 32 2.31 9.93 -4.54
C ILE A 32 3.78 9.63 -4.27
N LYS A 33 4.64 10.61 -4.58
CA LYS A 33 6.09 10.57 -4.35
C LYS A 33 6.38 10.45 -2.84
N ASN A 34 7.30 9.56 -2.47
CA ASN A 34 8.04 9.68 -1.21
C ASN A 34 9.07 10.80 -1.38
N SER A 35 8.86 11.94 -0.70
CA SER A 35 9.86 13.02 -0.71
C SER A 35 11.15 12.53 -0.04
N GLU A 36 12.30 12.78 -0.69
CA GLU A 36 13.62 12.78 -0.03
C GLU A 36 13.80 14.05 0.81
N ASP A 37 12.74 14.51 1.49
CA ASP A 37 12.95 15.59 2.45
C ASP A 37 13.84 15.04 3.57
N ASN A 38 14.84 15.82 3.99
CA ASN A 38 15.82 15.45 5.02
C ASN A 38 15.20 15.24 6.42
N ASP A 39 13.87 15.22 6.51
CA ASP A 39 13.12 14.76 7.67
C ASP A 39 13.22 13.22 7.69
N GLY A 40 14.35 12.75 8.21
CA GLY A 40 14.91 11.43 7.90
C GLY A 40 13.98 10.25 8.17
N ASP A 41 14.03 9.23 7.31
CA ASP A 41 13.59 7.84 7.53
C ASP A 41 12.29 7.61 8.35
N LEU A 42 11.33 8.53 8.27
CA LEU A 42 10.11 8.41 9.06
C LEU A 42 9.17 7.40 8.42
N GLN A 43 8.86 6.37 9.20
CA GLN A 43 7.87 5.36 8.86
C GLN A 43 6.52 6.05 8.58
N ARG A 44 5.92 5.78 7.41
CA ARG A 44 4.56 6.23 7.07
C ARG A 44 3.64 5.74 8.18
N GLU A 45 3.02 6.64 8.91
CA GLU A 45 2.02 6.32 9.94
C GLU A 45 0.99 7.44 9.95
N CYS A 46 -0.28 7.15 10.18
CA CYS A 46 -1.34 8.14 10.33
C CYS A 46 -2.43 7.64 11.26
N HIS A 47 -2.98 8.57 12.03
CA HIS A 47 -4.07 8.31 12.97
C HIS A 47 -5.23 9.24 12.73
N PHE A 48 -6.42 8.67 12.52
CA PHE A 48 -7.66 9.41 12.34
C PHE A 48 -8.67 8.99 13.39
N TYR A 49 -9.53 9.89 13.82
CA TYR A 49 -10.69 9.54 14.63
C TYR A 49 -11.96 9.90 13.88
N LEU A 50 -12.84 8.92 13.69
CA LEU A 50 -14.15 9.14 13.10
C LEU A 50 -15.22 9.24 14.18
N GLY A 51 -16.18 10.11 13.93
CA GLY A 51 -17.38 10.27 14.73
C GLY A 51 -18.59 10.51 13.82
N ALA A 52 -19.74 10.01 14.23
CA ALA A 52 -21.02 10.23 13.58
C ALA A 52 -21.83 11.27 14.37
N VAL A 53 -22.26 12.34 13.72
CA VAL A 53 -23.02 13.42 14.35
C VAL A 53 -24.32 13.72 13.60
N ASP A 54 -25.30 14.27 14.29
CA ASP A 54 -26.60 14.67 13.75
C ASP A 54 -26.63 16.09 13.19
N LYS A 55 -25.45 16.68 12.92
CA LYS A 55 -25.30 18.05 12.44
C LYS A 55 -24.48 18.09 11.13
N PRO A 56 -24.75 19.04 10.23
CA PRO A 56 -23.90 19.25 9.07
C PRO A 56 -22.50 19.72 9.50
N ILE A 57 -21.48 19.33 8.75
CA ILE A 57 -20.11 19.85 8.93
C ILE A 57 -20.10 21.31 8.44
N GLU A 58 -19.63 22.24 9.27
CA GLU A 58 -19.40 23.62 8.84
C GLU A 58 -18.33 23.68 7.74
N ASP A 59 -18.51 24.53 6.72
CA ASP A 59 -17.61 24.61 5.56
C ASP A 59 -16.13 24.86 5.92
N ASN A 60 -15.87 25.48 7.08
CA ASN A 60 -14.52 25.78 7.58
C ASN A 60 -13.99 24.79 8.61
N PHE A 61 -14.69 23.69 8.90
CA PHE A 61 -14.30 22.74 9.94
C PHE A 61 -12.86 22.24 9.76
N TYR A 62 -12.51 21.81 8.55
CA TYR A 62 -11.17 21.30 8.22
C TYR A 62 -10.10 22.40 8.13
N ASN A 63 -10.48 23.66 7.88
CA ASN A 63 -9.57 24.83 7.88
C ASN A 63 -8.93 25.07 9.24
N SER A 64 -9.64 24.74 10.32
CA SER A 64 -9.11 24.83 11.68
C SER A 64 -8.17 23.68 12.06
N LEU A 65 -8.33 22.51 11.43
CA LEU A 65 -7.64 21.25 11.76
C LEU A 65 -6.30 21.07 11.05
N LEU A 66 -6.12 21.65 9.85
CA LEU A 66 -4.97 21.41 8.97
C LEU A 66 -3.86 22.49 9.03
N LYS A 67 -3.63 23.11 10.19
CA LYS A 67 -2.55 24.12 10.36
C LYS A 67 -1.12 23.54 10.41
N PHE A 68 -0.93 22.26 10.15
CA PHE A 68 0.36 21.56 10.29
C PHE A 68 0.92 21.13 8.92
N ARG A 69 2.25 21.04 8.82
CA ARG A 69 2.89 20.45 7.63
C ARG A 69 2.63 18.94 7.61
N ILE A 70 2.13 18.44 6.48
CA ILE A 70 1.93 17.01 6.20
C ILE A 70 3.02 16.56 5.25
N ALA A 71 3.66 15.42 5.50
CA ALA A 71 4.70 14.92 4.61
C ALA A 71 4.10 14.49 3.27
N ALA A 72 4.86 14.65 2.18
CA ALA A 72 4.40 14.31 0.83
C ALA A 72 3.84 12.87 0.74
N SER A 73 4.43 11.93 1.49
CA SER A 73 4.05 10.53 1.58
C SER A 73 2.69 10.24 2.23
N GLU A 74 2.09 11.21 2.92
CA GLU A 74 0.88 11.03 3.75
C GLU A 74 -0.36 11.71 3.17
N TYR A 75 -0.19 12.54 2.14
CA TYR A 75 -1.30 13.21 1.47
C TYR A 75 -2.33 12.23 0.91
N GLU A 76 -1.91 11.05 0.48
CA GLU A 76 -2.81 10.02 -0.04
C GLU A 76 -3.89 9.68 0.98
N PHE A 77 -3.48 9.39 2.22
CA PHE A 77 -4.37 8.98 3.28
C PHE A 77 -5.37 10.10 3.62
N LEU A 78 -4.91 11.35 3.64
CA LEU A 78 -5.80 12.49 3.86
C LEU A 78 -6.83 12.67 2.73
N LEU A 79 -6.39 12.55 1.47
CA LEU A 79 -7.28 12.64 0.32
C LEU A 79 -8.31 11.52 0.30
N VAL A 80 -7.90 10.30 0.65
CA VAL A 80 -8.80 9.16 0.82
C VAL A 80 -9.83 9.42 1.92
N MET A 81 -9.42 9.97 3.07
CA MET A 81 -10.33 10.33 4.15
C MET A 81 -11.37 11.37 3.70
N PHE A 82 -10.97 12.43 3.00
CA PHE A 82 -11.91 13.40 2.46
C PHE A 82 -12.87 12.80 1.45
N PHE A 83 -12.35 12.01 0.51
CA PHE A 83 -13.15 11.36 -0.50
C PHE A 83 -14.18 10.40 0.11
N ALA A 84 -13.74 9.48 0.97
CA ALA A 84 -14.59 8.45 1.54
C ALA A 84 -15.71 9.05 2.40
N THR A 85 -15.38 10.02 3.25
CA THR A 85 -16.38 10.69 4.10
C THR A 85 -17.37 11.53 3.29
N ASP A 86 -16.91 12.28 2.27
CA ASP A 86 -17.79 13.04 1.38
C ASP A 86 -18.70 12.11 0.54
N GLU A 87 -18.18 10.96 0.10
CA GLU A 87 -18.98 9.94 -0.60
C GLU A 87 -20.07 9.35 0.31
N ILE A 88 -19.74 8.98 1.55
CA ILE A 88 -20.68 8.43 2.53
C ILE A 88 -21.74 9.46 2.91
N ASN A 89 -21.34 10.70 3.18
CA ASN A 89 -22.27 11.76 3.59
C ASN A 89 -23.26 12.16 2.48
N LYS A 90 -22.95 11.86 1.21
CA LYS A 90 -23.86 12.03 0.07
C LYS A 90 -24.75 10.81 -0.19
N ASN A 91 -24.55 9.71 0.52
CA ASN A 91 -25.31 8.49 0.34
C ASN A 91 -26.60 8.53 1.19
N PRO A 92 -27.80 8.57 0.58
CA PRO A 92 -29.05 8.62 1.34
C PRO A 92 -29.39 7.31 2.07
N TYR A 93 -28.73 6.20 1.72
CA TYR A 93 -29.01 4.87 2.29
C TYR A 93 -28.07 4.50 3.44
N LEU A 94 -26.91 5.15 3.54
CA LEU A 94 -25.91 4.88 4.57
C LEU A 94 -25.77 6.13 5.44
N LEU A 95 -26.09 5.99 6.73
CA LEU A 95 -26.14 7.10 7.70
C LEU A 95 -27.08 8.25 7.28
N PRO A 96 -28.38 7.99 7.02
CA PRO A 96 -29.32 9.05 6.65
C PRO A 96 -29.45 10.09 7.78
N ASN A 97 -29.40 11.38 7.43
CA ASN A 97 -29.42 12.53 8.36
C ASN A 97 -28.30 12.54 9.42
N ILE A 98 -27.25 11.75 9.22
CA ILE A 98 -26.10 11.68 10.10
C ILE A 98 -24.86 11.97 9.26
N THR A 99 -24.06 12.92 9.72
CA THR A 99 -22.81 13.27 9.08
C THR A 99 -21.65 12.51 9.73
N LEU A 100 -20.90 11.78 8.92
CA LEU A 100 -19.62 11.20 9.30
C LEU A 100 -18.54 12.27 9.18
N MET A 101 -17.91 12.59 10.32
CA MET A 101 -16.76 13.48 10.37
C MET A 101 -15.52 12.72 10.80
N PHE A 102 -14.35 13.30 10.51
CA PHE A 102 -13.09 12.83 11.06
C PHE A 102 -12.28 13.99 11.62
N SER A 103 -11.54 13.72 12.68
CA SER A 103 -10.57 14.64 13.25
C SER A 103 -9.18 14.04 13.12
N ILE A 104 -8.22 14.94 12.84
CA ILE A 104 -6.80 14.69 12.96
C ILE A 104 -6.40 15.35 14.29
N ILE A 105 -6.47 14.62 15.41
CA ILE A 105 -5.90 15.18 16.64
C ILE A 105 -4.39 15.24 16.46
N GLY A 106 -3.88 16.46 16.33
CA GLY A 106 -2.49 16.85 16.57
C GLY A 106 -1.45 16.09 15.77
N GLY A 107 -1.33 16.37 14.47
CA GLY A 107 -0.05 16.31 13.75
C GLY A 107 0.75 15.00 13.72
N ASN A 108 0.20 13.86 14.15
CA ASN A 108 0.99 12.63 14.29
C ASN A 108 0.75 11.65 13.14
N CYS A 109 0.81 12.16 11.89
CA CYS A 109 1.37 11.32 10.83
C CYS A 109 2.92 11.24 10.91
N HIS A 110 3.50 11.82 11.96
CA HIS A 110 4.91 11.79 12.26
C HIS A 110 5.17 11.19 13.66
N ASP A 111 6.00 10.15 13.70
CA ASP A 111 6.73 9.66 14.88
C ASP A 111 5.90 9.46 16.17
N LEU A 112 4.66 8.93 16.06
CA LEU A 112 3.83 8.60 17.22
C LEU A 112 4.56 7.65 18.17
N LEU A 113 5.43 6.77 17.66
CA LEU A 113 6.30 5.92 18.47
C LEU A 113 7.20 6.75 19.39
N ARG A 114 7.89 7.76 18.86
CA ARG A 114 8.71 8.69 19.65
C ARG A 114 7.88 9.51 20.63
N GLY A 115 6.71 10.00 20.22
CA GLY A 115 5.79 10.70 21.12
C GLY A 115 5.30 9.81 22.26
N LEU A 116 4.97 8.56 21.96
CA LEU A 116 4.59 7.54 22.94
C LEU A 116 5.76 7.17 23.85
N ASP A 117 6.98 7.02 23.33
CA ASP A 117 8.18 6.74 24.14
C ASP A 117 8.54 7.90 25.07
N GLN A 118 8.51 9.14 24.56
CA GLN A 118 8.74 10.35 25.36
C GLN A 118 7.70 10.53 26.45
N ALA A 119 6.42 10.30 26.14
CA ALA A 119 5.37 10.44 27.13
C ALA A 119 5.33 9.26 28.13
N TYR A 120 5.70 8.05 27.71
CA TYR A 120 5.86 6.88 28.59
C TYR A 120 7.00 7.08 29.62
N THR A 121 8.11 7.66 29.17
CA THR A 121 9.26 7.99 30.05
C THR A 121 8.96 9.15 31.02
N GLN A 122 8.07 10.08 30.66
CA GLN A 122 7.70 11.22 31.52
C GLN A 122 6.61 10.92 32.55
N ILE A 123 5.69 9.98 32.30
CA ILE A 123 4.49 9.76 33.13
C ILE A 123 4.55 8.45 33.94
N ASN A 124 5.73 7.88 34.19
CA ASN A 124 5.88 6.60 34.92
C ASN A 124 4.93 5.49 34.38
N GLY A 125 4.78 5.41 33.05
CA GLY A 125 4.02 4.34 32.40
C GLY A 125 2.49 4.46 32.40
N HIS A 126 1.89 5.62 32.69
CA HIS A 126 0.44 5.84 32.50
C HIS A 126 0.14 6.92 31.45
N MET A 127 -0.16 6.48 30.22
CA MET A 127 -0.66 7.35 29.15
C MET A 127 -2.19 7.39 29.21
N ASN A 128 -2.77 8.47 29.71
CA ASN A 128 -4.20 8.74 29.54
C ASN A 128 -4.41 9.41 28.18
N PHE A 129 -4.71 8.63 27.15
CA PHE A 129 -5.34 9.19 25.97
C PHE A 129 -6.69 9.79 26.41
N VAL A 130 -6.91 11.06 26.09
CA VAL A 130 -8.18 11.72 26.36
C VAL A 130 -9.23 11.04 25.46
N ASN A 131 -9.88 10.01 25.98
CA ASN A 131 -10.91 9.20 25.31
C ASN A 131 -12.24 9.96 25.14
N TYR A 132 -12.25 11.28 25.29
CA TYR A 132 -13.46 12.09 25.22
C TYR A 132 -13.19 13.31 24.33
N PHE A 133 -13.72 13.27 23.11
CA PHE A 133 -13.88 14.47 22.32
C PHE A 133 -15.05 15.26 22.92
N CYS A 134 -14.79 16.41 23.54
CA CYS A 134 -15.82 17.24 24.16
C CYS A 134 -16.94 17.71 23.20
N TYR A 135 -16.79 17.50 21.89
CA TYR A 135 -17.77 17.84 20.86
C TYR A 135 -18.61 16.65 20.38
N LEU A 136 -18.23 15.41 20.74
CA LEU A 136 -18.98 14.20 20.43
C LEU A 136 -19.79 13.82 21.67
N ASP A 137 -20.95 14.46 21.85
CA ASP A 137 -21.91 14.09 22.90
C ASP A 137 -22.22 12.59 22.81
N ASP A 138 -21.98 11.84 23.90
CA ASP A 138 -22.34 10.43 24.15
C ASP A 138 -22.03 9.36 23.07
N SER A 139 -21.33 9.70 21.98
CA SER A 139 -21.05 8.83 20.84
C SER A 139 -19.63 8.29 20.86
N CYS A 140 -19.47 6.97 20.62
CA CYS A 140 -18.15 6.36 20.57
C CYS A 140 -17.41 6.75 19.29
N ALA A 141 -16.26 7.42 19.39
CA ALA A 141 -15.36 7.60 18.27
C ALA A 141 -14.59 6.30 17.96
N ILE A 142 -14.34 6.03 16.68
CA ILE A 142 -13.52 4.91 16.21
C ILE A 142 -12.23 5.47 15.64
N GLY A 143 -11.08 4.96 16.10
CA GLY A 143 -9.77 5.34 15.57
C GLY A 143 -9.41 4.50 14.34
N LEU A 144 -8.77 5.11 13.35
CA LEU A 144 -8.05 4.44 12.26
C LEU A 144 -6.55 4.63 12.51
N THR A 145 -5.76 3.57 12.33
CA THR A 145 -4.30 3.56 12.59
C THR A 145 -3.55 2.73 11.55
N GLY A 146 -2.29 3.07 11.30
CA GLY A 146 -1.42 2.40 10.35
C GLY A 146 -0.71 3.37 9.41
N PRO A 147 0.10 2.88 8.47
CA PRO A 147 0.33 1.46 8.17
C PRO A 147 1.31 0.72 9.11
N SER A 148 1.97 1.37 10.07
CA SER A 148 2.91 0.71 11.00
C SER A 148 2.18 -0.09 12.09
N TRP A 149 2.24 -1.42 11.98
CA TRP A 149 1.60 -2.31 12.94
C TRP A 149 2.14 -2.16 14.37
N LYS A 150 3.42 -1.80 14.54
CA LYS A 150 4.05 -1.60 15.86
C LYS A 150 3.46 -0.39 16.57
N THR A 151 3.29 0.69 15.82
CA THR A 151 2.65 1.90 16.32
C THR A 151 1.21 1.63 16.69
N SER A 152 0.46 0.98 15.80
CA SER A 152 -0.93 0.58 16.06
C SER A 152 -1.06 -0.33 17.27
N LEU A 153 -0.14 -1.29 17.47
CA LEU A 153 -0.11 -2.17 18.63
C LEU A 153 0.10 -1.38 19.92
N LYS A 154 1.09 -0.47 19.93
CA LYS A 154 1.39 0.35 21.11
C LYS A 154 0.23 1.28 21.45
N LEU A 155 -0.40 1.89 20.44
CA LEU A 155 -1.61 2.69 20.62
C LEU A 155 -2.75 1.83 21.19
N ALA A 156 -2.95 0.63 20.65
CA ALA A 156 -3.98 -0.28 21.12
C ALA A 156 -3.77 -0.72 22.56
N MET A 157 -2.54 -0.98 22.99
CA MET A 157 -2.23 -1.33 24.39
C MET A 157 -2.54 -0.20 25.38
N HIS A 158 -2.60 1.04 24.91
CA HIS A 158 -2.78 2.22 25.77
C HIS A 158 -4.11 2.95 25.54
N SER A 159 -4.90 2.53 24.56
CA SER A 159 -6.23 3.07 24.27
C SER A 159 -7.31 2.04 24.53
N SER A 160 -8.45 2.49 25.08
CA SER A 160 -9.66 1.67 25.23
C SER A 160 -10.67 1.91 24.10
N MET A 161 -10.32 2.74 23.11
CA MET A 161 -11.18 3.03 21.96
C MET A 161 -11.10 1.93 20.92
N PRO A 162 -12.20 1.63 20.19
CA PRO A 162 -12.13 0.76 19.02
C PRO A 162 -11.17 1.33 17.98
N LEU A 163 -10.23 0.51 17.51
CA LEU A 163 -9.26 0.86 16.49
C LEU A 163 -9.44 -0.03 15.27
N VAL A 164 -9.32 0.55 14.08
CA VAL A 164 -9.31 -0.15 12.80
C VAL A 164 -7.97 0.11 12.12
N PHE A 165 -7.19 -0.96 11.98
CA PHE A 165 -5.90 -0.93 11.31
C PHE A 165 -6.08 -1.08 9.80
N PHE A 166 -5.53 -0.13 9.04
CA PHE A 166 -5.63 -0.09 7.57
C PHE A 166 -4.33 -0.49 6.85
N GLY A 167 -3.26 -0.83 7.58
CA GLY A 167 -2.04 -1.39 6.98
C GLY A 167 -2.22 -2.85 6.53
N SER A 168 -1.14 -3.46 6.04
CA SER A 168 -1.11 -4.87 5.64
C SER A 168 -1.30 -5.81 6.83
N PHE A 169 -2.11 -6.86 6.66
CA PHE A 169 -2.50 -7.77 7.73
C PHE A 169 -1.31 -8.23 8.57
N ASN A 170 -1.40 -8.07 9.88
CA ASN A 170 -0.37 -8.50 10.81
C ASN A 170 -0.94 -9.49 11.85
N PRO A 171 -0.36 -10.70 12.00
CA PRO A 171 -0.75 -11.66 13.04
C PRO A 171 -0.72 -11.10 14.47
N ASN A 172 0.23 -10.21 14.78
CA ASN A 172 0.39 -9.62 16.12
C ASN A 172 -0.75 -8.69 16.53
N LEU A 173 -1.51 -8.17 15.57
CA LEU A 173 -2.72 -7.37 15.79
C LEU A 173 -3.99 -8.24 15.81
N HIS A 174 -3.86 -9.57 15.69
CA HIS A 174 -5.00 -10.49 15.67
C HIS A 174 -5.25 -11.17 17.01
N ASP A 175 -4.35 -11.06 17.99
CA ASP A 175 -4.52 -11.66 19.32
C ASP A 175 -5.78 -11.09 20.00
N HIS A 176 -6.88 -11.79 19.80
CA HIS A 176 -8.18 -11.37 20.26
C HIS A 176 -8.32 -11.46 21.76
N ASP A 177 -7.48 -12.20 22.47
CA ASP A 177 -7.54 -12.29 23.93
C ASP A 177 -6.88 -11.07 24.59
N ARG A 178 -5.93 -10.43 23.89
CA ARG A 178 -5.23 -9.23 24.36
C ARG A 178 -5.75 -7.92 23.75
N LEU A 179 -6.27 -7.94 22.53
CA LEU A 179 -6.63 -6.77 21.74
C LEU A 179 -8.08 -6.83 21.24
N HIS A 180 -9.05 -6.93 22.16
CA HIS A 180 -10.47 -7.04 21.81
C HIS A 180 -11.03 -5.85 20.99
N HIS A 181 -10.39 -4.68 21.04
CA HIS A 181 -10.82 -3.44 20.38
C HIS A 181 -10.09 -3.14 19.07
N VAL A 182 -9.15 -3.99 18.65
CA VAL A 182 -8.41 -3.79 17.40
C VAL A 182 -8.98 -4.67 16.30
N HIS A 183 -9.33 -4.04 15.19
CA HIS A 183 -9.84 -4.68 13.98
C HIS A 183 -8.90 -4.39 12.83
N GLN A 184 -8.75 -5.31 11.88
CA GLN A 184 -7.93 -5.10 10.68
C GLN A 184 -8.85 -5.25 9.46
N VAL A 185 -8.67 -4.38 8.47
CA VAL A 185 -9.42 -4.43 7.21
C VAL A 185 -8.73 -5.32 6.18
N ALA A 186 -7.39 -5.34 6.19
CA ALA A 186 -6.63 -6.21 5.32
C ALA A 186 -6.92 -7.69 5.64
N THR A 187 -7.10 -8.48 4.58
CA THR A 187 -7.18 -9.94 4.67
C THR A 187 -5.80 -10.54 4.88
N LYS A 188 -5.76 -11.73 5.49
CA LYS A 188 -4.54 -12.53 5.58
C LYS A 188 -4.18 -13.06 4.20
N ASP A 189 -2.96 -12.79 3.76
CA ASP A 189 -2.44 -13.21 2.46
C ASP A 189 -2.04 -14.69 2.50
N THR A 190 -2.98 -15.57 2.20
CA THR A 190 -2.74 -17.03 2.19
C THR A 190 -2.28 -17.55 0.82
N HIS A 191 -2.49 -16.78 -0.26
CA HIS A 191 -2.28 -17.26 -1.64
C HIS A 191 -1.11 -16.59 -2.37
N LEU A 192 -0.42 -15.63 -1.74
CA LEU A 192 0.75 -14.99 -2.34
C LEU A 192 1.88 -15.98 -2.62
N SER A 193 2.17 -16.87 -1.65
CA SER A 193 3.17 -17.95 -1.81
C SER A 193 2.81 -18.87 -2.97
N HIS A 194 1.54 -19.25 -3.09
CA HIS A 194 1.03 -20.06 -4.20
C HIS A 194 1.21 -19.37 -5.55
N GLY A 195 0.91 -18.07 -5.64
CA GLY A 195 1.09 -17.29 -6.87
C GLY A 195 2.56 -17.20 -7.30
N ILE A 196 3.46 -16.94 -6.34
CA ILE A 196 4.91 -16.88 -6.59
C ILE A 196 5.45 -18.26 -7.02
N VAL A 197 5.06 -19.33 -6.32
CA VAL A 197 5.46 -20.71 -6.67
C VAL A 197 4.92 -21.13 -8.03
N SER A 198 3.68 -20.75 -8.35
CA SER A 198 3.08 -21.01 -9.67
C SER A 198 3.86 -20.33 -10.79
N LEU A 199 4.28 -19.07 -10.58
CA LEU A 199 5.13 -18.34 -11.52
C LEU A 199 6.49 -19.05 -11.71
N MET A 200 7.11 -19.48 -10.62
CA MET A 200 8.39 -20.20 -10.67
C MET A 200 8.27 -21.53 -11.40
N PHE A 201 7.20 -22.27 -11.13
CA PHE A 201 6.90 -23.53 -11.80
C PHE A 201 6.70 -23.33 -13.30
N HIS A 202 5.95 -22.28 -13.70
CA HIS A 202 5.74 -21.92 -15.10
C HIS A 202 7.06 -21.67 -15.84
N PHE A 203 7.98 -20.89 -15.25
CA PHE A 203 9.31 -20.61 -15.84
C PHE A 203 10.37 -21.68 -15.56
N ARG A 204 10.00 -22.78 -14.89
CA ARG A 204 10.90 -23.88 -14.50
C ARG A 204 12.08 -23.43 -13.64
N TRP A 205 11.87 -22.42 -12.80
CA TRP A 205 12.86 -21.98 -11.83
C TRP A 205 12.80 -22.86 -10.59
N THR A 206 13.77 -23.77 -10.47
CA THR A 206 13.82 -24.77 -9.38
C THR A 206 14.78 -24.39 -8.25
N TRP A 207 15.65 -23.40 -8.46
CA TRP A 207 16.67 -22.98 -7.50
C TRP A 207 16.58 -21.47 -7.24
N ILE A 208 16.00 -21.11 -6.10
CA ILE A 208 15.61 -19.72 -5.80
C ILE A 208 16.26 -19.22 -4.50
N GLY A 209 16.56 -17.94 -4.41
CA GLY A 209 16.94 -17.27 -3.16
C GLY A 209 15.73 -16.64 -2.48
N LEU A 210 15.79 -16.52 -1.16
CA LEU A 210 14.76 -15.84 -0.38
C LEU A 210 15.40 -14.87 0.62
N VAL A 211 14.86 -13.65 0.66
CA VAL A 211 15.22 -12.59 1.59
C VAL A 211 13.93 -12.08 2.24
N ILE A 212 13.90 -12.07 3.57
CA ILE A 212 12.71 -11.67 4.33
C ILE A 212 13.08 -10.76 5.50
N SER A 213 12.13 -9.96 5.98
CA SER A 213 12.23 -9.33 7.30
C SER A 213 12.31 -10.41 8.39
N ASP A 214 13.15 -10.18 9.40
CA ASP A 214 13.22 -11.01 10.61
C ASP A 214 12.09 -10.63 11.59
N ASP A 215 10.85 -10.84 11.15
CA ASP A 215 9.61 -10.60 11.90
C ASP A 215 8.57 -11.71 11.68
N ASP A 216 7.47 -11.69 12.44
CA ASP A 216 6.45 -12.75 12.38
C ASP A 216 5.78 -12.84 11.00
N LYS A 217 5.68 -11.72 10.27
CA LYS A 217 5.18 -11.69 8.89
C LYS A 217 6.12 -12.44 7.96
N GLY A 218 7.42 -12.15 8.02
CA GLY A 218 8.45 -12.82 7.25
C GLY A 218 8.55 -14.30 7.56
N ILE A 219 8.50 -14.67 8.85
CA ILE A 219 8.51 -16.07 9.30
C ILE A 219 7.28 -16.83 8.78
N GLN A 220 6.09 -16.24 8.85
CA GLN A 220 4.88 -16.84 8.30
C GLN A 220 5.01 -17.06 6.79
N PHE A 221 5.44 -16.03 6.05
CA PHE A 221 5.65 -16.13 4.60
C PHE A 221 6.69 -17.20 4.23
N LEU A 222 7.78 -17.31 4.98
CA LEU A 222 8.79 -18.37 4.80
C LEU A 222 8.17 -19.76 4.97
N SER A 223 7.32 -19.94 5.98
CA SER A 223 6.63 -21.21 6.21
C SER A 223 5.73 -21.57 5.03
N ASP A 224 4.85 -20.64 4.63
CA ASP A 224 3.87 -20.84 3.56
C ASP A 224 4.57 -21.08 2.21
N LEU A 225 5.61 -20.29 1.89
CA LEU A 225 6.39 -20.47 0.68
C LEU A 225 7.16 -21.80 0.67
N ARG A 226 7.73 -22.22 1.80
CA ARG A 226 8.47 -23.48 1.90
C ARG A 226 7.56 -24.67 1.66
N GLU A 227 6.36 -24.67 2.26
CA GLU A 227 5.37 -25.72 2.05
C GLU A 227 4.99 -25.84 0.56
N GLU A 228 4.63 -24.72 -0.07
CA GLU A 228 4.22 -24.71 -1.48
C GLU A 228 5.36 -25.03 -2.44
N SER A 229 6.57 -24.57 -2.16
CA SER A 229 7.76 -24.86 -2.96
C SER A 229 8.08 -26.36 -2.94
N GLN A 230 7.98 -27.00 -1.77
CA GLN A 230 8.21 -28.44 -1.62
C GLN A 230 7.21 -29.28 -2.43
N ARG A 231 5.94 -28.87 -2.46
CA ARG A 231 4.89 -29.53 -3.26
C ARG A 231 5.21 -29.52 -4.77
N HIS A 232 5.95 -28.51 -5.24
CA HIS A 232 6.31 -28.32 -6.66
C HIS A 232 7.78 -28.65 -6.98
N GLY A 233 8.54 -29.21 -6.03
CA GLY A 233 9.96 -29.57 -6.24
C GLY A 233 10.89 -28.37 -6.44
N ILE A 234 10.54 -27.21 -5.89
CA ILE A 234 11.36 -25.99 -5.91
C ILE A 234 12.15 -25.88 -4.60
N CYS A 235 13.42 -25.53 -4.70
CA CYS A 235 14.34 -25.51 -3.58
C CYS A 235 14.86 -24.10 -3.29
N LEU A 236 14.92 -23.77 -1.99
CA LEU A 236 15.52 -22.55 -1.48
C LEU A 236 17.05 -22.73 -1.39
N ALA A 237 17.79 -22.02 -2.23
CA ALA A 237 19.25 -22.00 -2.25
C ALA A 237 19.85 -21.36 -0.99
N PHE A 238 19.19 -20.31 -0.51
CA PHE A 238 19.50 -19.61 0.73
C PHE A 238 18.26 -18.89 1.25
N VAL A 239 18.26 -18.64 2.55
CA VAL A 239 17.25 -17.81 3.22
C VAL A 239 17.99 -16.78 4.08
N ASN A 240 17.82 -15.51 3.76
CA ASN A 240 18.37 -14.40 4.54
C ASN A 240 17.24 -13.73 5.31
N MET A 241 17.30 -13.82 6.64
CA MET A 241 16.42 -13.08 7.54
C MET A 241 17.13 -11.79 7.95
N ILE A 242 16.60 -10.65 7.48
CA ILE A 242 17.21 -9.34 7.67
C ILE A 242 16.57 -8.68 8.89
N PRO A 243 17.35 -8.43 9.96
CA PRO A 243 16.82 -7.81 11.18
C PRO A 243 16.44 -6.37 10.92
N GLU A 244 15.29 -5.94 11.44
CA GLU A 244 14.84 -4.55 11.31
C GLU A 244 15.74 -3.57 12.08
N ASN A 245 16.40 -4.03 13.14
CA ASN A 245 17.33 -3.20 13.90
C ASN A 245 18.62 -2.97 13.08
N MET A 246 18.83 -1.72 12.68
CA MET A 246 19.97 -1.30 11.85
C MET A 246 21.33 -1.66 12.47
N GLN A 247 21.49 -1.58 13.79
CA GLN A 247 22.76 -1.92 14.46
C GLN A 247 23.05 -3.42 14.33
N ILE A 248 22.04 -4.27 14.56
CA ILE A 248 22.17 -5.74 14.40
C ILE A 248 22.44 -6.06 12.92
N TYR A 249 21.70 -5.44 12.00
CA TYR A 249 21.87 -5.60 10.56
C TYR A 249 23.32 -5.31 10.13
N MET A 250 23.90 -4.19 10.56
CA MET A 250 25.26 -3.80 10.17
C MET A 250 26.33 -4.81 10.60
N THR A 251 26.12 -5.53 11.71
CA THR A 251 27.06 -6.60 12.14
C THR A 251 27.02 -7.84 11.25
N ARG A 252 25.92 -8.05 10.52
CA ARG A 252 25.66 -9.25 9.69
C ARG A 252 25.62 -8.97 8.19
N ALA A 253 25.61 -7.71 7.77
CA ALA A 253 25.47 -7.29 6.37
C ALA A 253 26.41 -8.04 5.40
N THR A 254 27.68 -8.21 5.79
CA THR A 254 28.69 -8.90 4.97
C THR A 254 28.40 -10.38 4.75
N ILE A 255 27.70 -11.03 5.69
CA ILE A 255 27.26 -12.44 5.57
C ILE A 255 26.18 -12.52 4.50
N TYR A 256 25.18 -11.63 4.56
CA TYR A 256 24.09 -11.57 3.58
C TYR A 256 24.62 -11.27 2.17
N ASP A 257 25.53 -10.30 2.05
CA ASP A 257 26.21 -9.96 0.79
C ASP A 257 26.89 -11.19 0.18
N LYS A 258 27.67 -11.92 0.99
CA LYS A 258 28.40 -13.11 0.54
C LYS A 258 27.43 -14.20 0.05
N GLN A 259 26.35 -14.47 0.78
CA GLN A 259 25.36 -15.47 0.37
C GLN A 259 24.73 -15.13 -0.97
N ILE A 260 24.31 -13.88 -1.18
CA ILE A 260 23.70 -13.45 -2.45
C ILE A 260 24.69 -13.49 -3.60
N MET A 261 25.91 -12.97 -3.39
CA MET A 261 26.91 -12.87 -4.45
C MET A 261 27.47 -14.24 -4.89
N THR A 262 27.57 -15.20 -3.97
CA THR A 262 28.10 -16.55 -4.26
C THR A 262 27.05 -17.53 -4.76
N SER A 263 25.76 -17.27 -4.52
CA SER A 263 24.68 -18.17 -4.95
C SER A 263 24.53 -18.21 -6.47
N LEU A 264 24.27 -19.42 -7.00
CA LEU A 264 23.91 -19.65 -8.40
C LEU A 264 22.43 -19.35 -8.70
N ALA A 265 21.62 -19.10 -7.67
CA ALA A 265 20.21 -18.78 -7.85
C ALA A 265 20.06 -17.48 -8.67
N LYS A 266 19.36 -17.57 -9.80
CA LYS A 266 19.08 -16.41 -10.65
C LYS A 266 17.90 -15.59 -10.16
N VAL A 267 16.94 -16.25 -9.50
CA VAL A 267 15.73 -15.64 -8.96
C VAL A 267 15.88 -15.46 -7.46
N VAL A 268 15.53 -14.28 -6.95
CA VAL A 268 15.53 -13.99 -5.52
C VAL A 268 14.21 -13.31 -5.15
N ILE A 269 13.47 -13.92 -4.23
CA ILE A 269 12.28 -13.31 -3.64
C ILE A 269 12.70 -12.38 -2.51
N ILE A 270 12.13 -11.19 -2.46
CA ILE A 270 12.23 -10.26 -1.34
C ILE A 270 10.83 -10.03 -0.79
N TYR A 271 10.62 -10.32 0.49
CA TYR A 271 9.33 -10.12 1.16
C TYR A 271 9.51 -9.35 2.47
N GLY A 272 8.79 -8.24 2.59
CA GLY A 272 8.82 -7.34 3.75
C GLY A 272 8.49 -5.91 3.35
N GLU A 273 8.63 -4.98 4.29
CA GLU A 273 8.24 -3.58 4.10
C GLU A 273 9.40 -2.75 3.48
N MET A 274 9.05 -1.78 2.63
CA MET A 274 9.99 -0.72 2.17
C MET A 274 10.35 0.23 3.32
N ASN A 275 11.40 1.03 3.16
CA ASN A 275 11.97 1.88 4.21
C ASN A 275 12.46 1.08 5.43
N SER A 276 12.91 -0.16 5.21
CA SER A 276 13.48 -1.04 6.22
C SER A 276 14.92 -1.41 5.91
N THR A 277 15.57 -2.15 6.80
CA THR A 277 16.90 -2.73 6.55
C THR A 277 16.93 -3.64 5.33
N LEU A 278 15.79 -4.18 4.88
CA LEU A 278 15.69 -4.88 3.61
C LEU A 278 15.98 -3.95 2.42
N GLU A 279 15.43 -2.74 2.41
CA GLU A 279 15.67 -1.78 1.32
C GLU A 279 17.14 -1.38 1.28
N VAL A 280 17.74 -1.15 2.46
CA VAL A 280 19.18 -0.90 2.58
C VAL A 280 19.99 -2.06 2.01
N SER A 281 19.60 -3.30 2.31
CA SER A 281 20.24 -4.51 1.79
C SER A 281 20.12 -4.59 0.27
N PHE A 282 18.92 -4.35 -0.26
CA PHE A 282 18.66 -4.36 -1.70
C PHE A 282 19.51 -3.34 -2.45
N ARG A 283 19.53 -2.08 -1.98
CA ARG A 283 20.39 -1.00 -2.51
C ARG A 283 21.87 -1.37 -2.46
N ARG A 284 22.28 -2.01 -1.36
CA ARG A 284 23.66 -2.46 -1.19
C ARG A 284 24.04 -3.56 -2.19
N TRP A 285 23.17 -4.54 -2.44
CA TRP A 285 23.47 -5.62 -3.39
C TRP A 285 23.54 -5.15 -4.83
N GLU A 286 22.69 -4.20 -5.22
CA GLU A 286 22.81 -3.57 -6.53
C GLU A 286 24.16 -2.85 -6.69
N ASN A 287 24.58 -2.08 -5.68
CA ASN A 287 25.90 -1.42 -5.69
C ASN A 287 27.07 -2.41 -5.74
N LEU A 288 26.90 -3.60 -5.19
CA LEU A 288 27.87 -4.70 -5.31
C LEU A 288 27.82 -5.41 -6.67
N GLY A 289 26.88 -5.06 -7.54
CA GLY A 289 26.72 -5.62 -8.88
C GLY A 289 25.91 -6.91 -8.92
N ALA A 290 25.07 -7.18 -7.92
CA ALA A 290 24.19 -8.35 -7.93
C ALA A 290 23.16 -8.24 -9.06
N ARG A 291 23.23 -9.17 -10.03
CA ARG A 291 22.26 -9.28 -11.13
C ARG A 291 21.36 -10.49 -10.90
N ARG A 292 20.10 -10.25 -10.52
CA ARG A 292 19.10 -11.28 -10.22
C ARG A 292 17.74 -10.90 -10.85
N ILE A 293 16.86 -11.88 -11.04
CA ILE A 293 15.43 -11.65 -11.20
C ILE A 293 14.88 -11.44 -9.80
N TRP A 294 14.50 -10.21 -9.49
CA TRP A 294 13.92 -9.87 -8.20
C TRP A 294 12.41 -10.08 -8.25
N ILE A 295 11.86 -10.82 -7.30
CA ILE A 295 10.42 -10.97 -7.11
C ILE A 295 10.05 -10.27 -5.80
N THR A 296 9.16 -9.28 -5.85
CA THR A 296 8.73 -8.49 -4.69
C THR A 296 7.20 -8.37 -4.61
N THR A 297 6.70 -7.73 -3.55
CA THR A 297 5.29 -7.33 -3.40
C THR A 297 5.10 -5.86 -3.75
N SER A 298 3.84 -5.44 -3.93
CA SER A 298 3.45 -4.04 -4.21
C SER A 298 4.00 -3.02 -3.21
N GLN A 299 4.37 -3.45 -2.00
CA GLN A 299 5.02 -2.61 -1.00
C GLN A 299 6.37 -2.06 -1.49
N TRP A 300 7.05 -2.76 -2.41
CA TRP A 300 8.34 -2.41 -3.00
C TRP A 300 8.25 -1.57 -4.28
N ASP A 301 7.03 -1.25 -4.70
CA ASP A 301 6.73 -0.55 -5.94
C ASP A 301 6.94 0.98 -5.80
N VAL A 302 8.07 1.38 -5.23
CA VAL A 302 8.52 2.77 -5.19
C VAL A 302 9.48 2.97 -6.36
N ILE A 303 8.92 3.47 -7.45
CA ILE A 303 9.74 3.94 -8.55
C ILE A 303 10.33 5.29 -8.13
N THR A 304 11.60 5.32 -7.74
CA THR A 304 12.29 6.54 -7.31
C THR A 304 12.74 7.32 -8.54
N ASN A 305 12.49 8.63 -8.60
CA ASN A 305 13.05 9.50 -9.64
C ASN A 305 14.37 10.12 -9.14
N LYS A 306 15.41 9.28 -8.96
CA LYS A 306 16.75 9.83 -8.91
C LYS A 306 17.16 10.19 -10.33
N LYS A 307 17.39 11.48 -10.58
CA LYS A 307 18.08 11.98 -11.78
C LYS A 307 19.51 11.44 -11.90
N GLU A 308 20.04 10.84 -10.85
CA GLU A 308 21.33 10.18 -10.87
C GLU A 308 21.24 8.87 -11.65
N PHE A 309 22.06 8.80 -12.69
CA PHE A 309 22.23 7.71 -13.65
C PHE A 309 22.62 6.35 -13.03
N THR A 310 22.61 6.19 -11.71
CA THR A 310 22.73 4.90 -11.05
C THR A 310 21.59 4.03 -11.58
N LEU A 311 21.97 2.92 -12.22
CA LEU A 311 21.06 1.88 -12.71
C LEU A 311 19.91 1.74 -11.72
N ASN A 312 18.70 1.99 -12.18
CA ASN A 312 17.55 2.12 -11.30
C ASN A 312 17.26 0.76 -10.64
N LEU A 313 17.53 0.66 -9.33
CA LEU A 313 17.24 -0.38 -8.33
C LEU A 313 16.25 -1.48 -8.73
N PHE A 314 15.12 -1.11 -9.33
CA PHE A 314 14.01 -2.02 -9.61
C PHE A 314 13.86 -2.43 -11.09
N HIS A 315 14.86 -2.17 -11.95
CA HIS A 315 14.74 -2.52 -13.36
C HIS A 315 14.69 -4.04 -13.53
N GLY A 316 13.61 -4.53 -14.14
CA GLY A 316 13.37 -5.96 -14.36
C GLY A 316 12.82 -6.70 -13.13
N THR A 317 12.41 -5.98 -12.07
CA THR A 317 11.75 -6.58 -10.91
C THR A 317 10.33 -7.00 -11.27
N ILE A 318 9.95 -8.21 -10.86
CA ILE A 318 8.59 -8.74 -10.94
C ILE A 318 7.89 -8.47 -9.61
N THR A 319 6.72 -7.83 -9.65
CA THR A 319 6.00 -7.40 -8.47
C THR A 319 4.59 -7.99 -8.44
N PHE A 320 4.25 -8.69 -7.36
CA PHE A 320 2.90 -9.14 -7.07
C PHE A 320 2.16 -8.05 -6.30
N ALA A 321 1.01 -7.61 -6.83
CA ALA A 321 0.12 -6.68 -6.14
C ALA A 321 -1.25 -7.32 -5.97
N HIS A 322 -1.92 -7.00 -4.87
CA HIS A 322 -3.34 -7.36 -4.72
C HIS A 322 -4.14 -6.77 -5.88
N ARG A 323 -4.98 -7.58 -6.51
CA ARG A 323 -5.90 -7.06 -7.51
C ARG A 323 -6.97 -6.24 -6.81
N ARG A 324 -7.00 -4.94 -7.09
CA ARG A 324 -8.00 -4.02 -6.57
C ARG A 324 -8.88 -3.52 -7.70
N PHE A 325 -10.16 -3.29 -7.40
CA PHE A 325 -11.05 -2.62 -8.33
C PHE A 325 -10.74 -1.12 -8.33
N GLU A 326 -10.72 -0.52 -9.52
CA GLU A 326 -10.63 0.93 -9.63
C GLU A 326 -11.85 1.57 -8.97
N ILE A 327 -11.66 2.73 -8.35
CA ILE A 327 -12.73 3.56 -7.79
C ILE A 327 -12.86 4.80 -8.69
N PRO A 328 -13.67 4.78 -9.77
CA PRO A 328 -13.67 5.85 -10.78
C PRO A 328 -14.07 7.21 -10.20
N LYS A 329 -14.90 7.20 -9.15
CA LYS A 329 -15.30 8.42 -8.45
C LYS A 329 -14.14 9.10 -7.74
N PHE A 330 -13.10 8.38 -7.33
CA PHE A 330 -11.91 8.96 -6.71
C PHE A 330 -11.12 9.81 -7.71
N LYS A 331 -10.93 9.31 -8.93
CA LYS A 331 -10.35 10.08 -10.04
C LYS A 331 -11.12 11.39 -10.28
N LYS A 332 -12.45 11.31 -10.33
CA LYS A 332 -13.31 12.50 -10.48
C LYS A 332 -13.20 13.45 -9.28
N PHE A 333 -13.13 12.92 -8.06
CA PHE A 333 -12.95 13.73 -6.84
C PHE A 333 -11.64 14.51 -6.91
N MET A 334 -10.53 13.87 -7.25
CA MET A 334 -9.22 14.51 -7.40
C MET A 334 -9.23 15.62 -8.46
N GLN A 335 -9.94 15.40 -9.56
CA GLN A 335 -10.10 16.40 -10.63
C GLN A 335 -11.03 17.57 -10.26
N THR A 336 -11.92 17.42 -9.29
CA THR A 336 -12.96 18.42 -8.96
C THR A 336 -12.90 18.91 -7.52
N MET A 337 -11.83 18.58 -6.81
CA MET A 337 -11.67 18.91 -5.40
C MET A 337 -11.70 20.42 -5.17
N ASN A 338 -12.59 20.88 -4.30
CA ASN A 338 -12.66 22.28 -3.89
C ASN A 338 -11.62 22.56 -2.81
N THR A 339 -10.51 23.22 -3.17
CA THR A 339 -9.43 23.60 -2.25
C THR A 339 -9.83 24.62 -1.18
N ALA A 340 -10.97 25.32 -1.36
CA ALA A 340 -11.52 26.19 -0.32
C ALA A 340 -12.23 25.40 0.81
N LYS A 341 -12.82 24.25 0.46
CA LYS A 341 -13.47 23.31 1.41
C LYS A 341 -12.44 22.39 2.07
N TYR A 342 -11.42 21.99 1.31
CA TYR A 342 -10.34 21.11 1.75
C TYR A 342 -9.01 21.87 1.65
N PRO A 343 -8.46 22.40 2.76
CA PRO A 343 -7.30 23.29 2.77
C PRO A 343 -5.99 22.50 2.60
N VAL A 344 -5.95 21.61 1.62
CA VAL A 344 -4.77 20.85 1.25
C VAL A 344 -4.25 21.44 -0.04
N ASP A 345 -3.17 22.21 0.06
CA ASP A 345 -2.49 22.71 -1.12
C ASP A 345 -1.65 21.58 -1.73
N ILE A 346 -2.30 20.81 -2.61
CA ILE A 346 -1.66 19.74 -3.39
C ILE A 346 -0.96 20.28 -4.65
N SER A 347 -1.01 21.58 -4.93
CA SER A 347 -0.51 22.13 -6.20
C SER A 347 1.00 21.94 -6.36
N HIS A 348 1.76 22.15 -5.29
CA HIS A 348 3.20 21.91 -5.26
C HIS A 348 3.55 20.42 -5.29
N THR A 349 2.78 19.59 -4.57
CA THR A 349 3.07 18.15 -4.46
C THR A 349 2.64 17.38 -5.71
N ILE A 350 1.63 17.82 -6.46
CA ILE A 350 1.22 17.19 -7.73
C ILE A 350 2.30 17.25 -8.79
N LEU A 351 3.06 18.35 -8.85
CA LEU A 351 4.22 18.43 -9.73
C LEU A 351 5.29 17.38 -9.35
N GLU A 352 5.33 16.98 -8.08
CA GLU A 352 6.19 15.93 -7.57
C GLU A 352 5.59 14.52 -7.65
N TRP A 353 4.26 14.38 -7.66
CA TRP A 353 3.51 13.12 -7.84
C TRP A 353 3.46 12.67 -9.30
N ASN A 354 4.09 13.43 -10.19
CA ASN A 354 4.35 13.04 -11.56
C ASN A 354 5.16 11.73 -11.61
N TYR A 355 4.46 10.63 -11.82
CA TYR A 355 5.02 9.49 -12.53
C TYR A 355 4.22 9.26 -13.81
N PHE A 356 4.97 9.27 -14.92
CA PHE A 356 4.59 9.20 -16.34
C PHE A 356 4.16 10.47 -17.04
N ASN A 357 5.02 10.88 -17.98
CA ASN A 357 4.63 11.58 -19.20
C ASN A 357 4.37 10.51 -20.27
N CYS A 358 3.16 9.95 -20.33
CA CYS A 358 2.79 9.01 -21.40
C CYS A 358 2.43 9.77 -22.67
N SER A 359 3.47 10.29 -23.32
CA SER A 359 3.65 10.32 -24.77
C SER A 359 4.98 11.04 -25.03
N ILE A 360 5.90 10.36 -25.70
CA ILE A 360 7.00 11.02 -26.40
C ILE A 360 6.36 11.75 -27.58
N SER A 361 5.69 12.87 -27.31
CA SER A 361 5.38 13.82 -28.37
C SER A 361 6.74 14.34 -28.84
N LYS A 362 7.13 13.97 -30.06
CA LYS A 362 8.44 14.24 -30.69
C LYS A 362 8.73 15.73 -30.94
N ASN A 363 8.03 16.66 -30.29
CA ASN A 363 8.15 18.11 -30.51
C ASN A 363 8.36 18.91 -29.21
N SER A 364 9.11 18.39 -28.22
CA SER A 364 9.48 19.18 -27.04
C SER A 364 10.83 19.90 -27.25
N SER A 365 10.91 20.82 -28.21
CA SER A 365 12.03 21.77 -28.31
C SER A 365 11.76 23.09 -27.59
N LYS A 366 10.60 23.25 -26.93
CA LYS A 366 10.28 24.38 -26.05
C LYS A 366 9.36 23.90 -24.93
N MET A 367 9.93 23.36 -23.87
CA MET A 367 9.24 23.27 -22.59
C MET A 367 9.66 24.50 -21.78
N ASP A 368 9.19 25.66 -22.25
CA ASP A 368 9.20 26.87 -21.43
C ASP A 368 8.39 26.57 -20.17
N HIS A 369 8.82 27.11 -19.03
CA HIS A 369 8.16 26.97 -17.74
C HIS A 369 6.68 27.36 -17.81
N ILE A 370 5.79 26.40 -18.06
CA ILE A 370 4.35 26.60 -17.91
C ILE A 370 4.05 26.44 -16.42
N THR A 371 3.94 27.58 -15.73
CA THR A 371 3.40 27.65 -14.38
C THR A 371 1.89 27.41 -14.47
N PHE A 372 1.43 26.24 -14.05
CA PHE A 372 -0.01 25.97 -14.01
C PHE A 372 -0.60 26.64 -12.77
N ASN A 373 -1.52 27.58 -12.98
CA ASN A 373 -2.15 28.36 -11.91
C ASN A 373 -3.25 27.58 -11.17
N ASN A 374 -3.67 26.41 -11.68
CA ASN A 374 -4.67 25.57 -11.03
C ASN A 374 -4.47 24.07 -11.36
N THR A 375 -4.59 23.26 -10.31
CA THR A 375 -4.60 21.79 -10.31
C THR A 375 -5.59 21.18 -11.30
N LEU A 376 -6.72 21.86 -11.51
CA LEU A 376 -7.81 21.44 -12.38
C LEU A 376 -7.41 21.48 -13.88
N GLU A 377 -6.67 22.50 -14.29
CA GLU A 377 -6.23 22.64 -15.69
C GLU A 377 -5.15 21.61 -16.05
N TRP A 378 -4.28 21.28 -15.08
CA TRP A 378 -3.19 20.32 -15.27
C TRP A 378 -3.70 18.87 -15.36
N THR A 379 -4.62 18.48 -14.46
CA THR A 379 -5.25 17.15 -14.43
C THR A 379 -6.24 16.94 -15.58
N ALA A 380 -6.88 18.00 -16.08
CA ALA A 380 -7.70 17.94 -17.29
C ALA A 380 -6.88 17.77 -18.57
N LEU A 381 -5.63 18.27 -18.60
CA LEU A 381 -4.74 18.14 -19.75
C LEU A 381 -4.15 16.72 -19.91
N HIS A 382 -4.06 15.96 -18.81
CA HIS A 382 -3.42 14.65 -18.81
C HIS A 382 -4.33 13.55 -18.23
N ASN A 383 -4.84 12.69 -19.12
CA ASN A 383 -5.71 11.55 -18.79
C ASN A 383 -4.93 10.40 -18.11
N TYR A 384 -4.44 10.60 -16.89
CA TYR A 384 -3.76 9.53 -16.13
C TYR A 384 -4.70 8.80 -15.16
N ASP A 385 -4.40 7.54 -14.88
CA ASP A 385 -5.17 6.73 -13.92
C ASP A 385 -4.62 6.94 -12.50
N MET A 386 -5.42 7.62 -11.68
CA MET A 386 -5.17 7.80 -10.26
C MET A 386 -5.65 6.56 -9.52
N VAL A 387 -4.71 5.74 -9.05
CA VAL A 387 -4.99 4.50 -8.34
C VAL A 387 -4.45 4.61 -6.92
N MET A 388 -5.29 4.27 -5.93
CA MET A 388 -4.89 4.23 -4.53
C MET A 388 -3.79 3.17 -4.32
N SER A 389 -2.90 3.40 -3.36
CA SER A 389 -2.05 2.36 -2.77
C SER A 389 -2.90 1.28 -2.08
N ASP A 390 -2.29 0.14 -1.77
CA ASP A 390 -2.97 -0.92 -1.01
C ASP A 390 -3.41 -0.40 0.36
N GLU A 391 -2.58 0.41 1.02
CA GLU A 391 -2.92 1.07 2.29
C GLU A 391 -4.06 2.09 2.12
N GLY A 392 -4.06 2.89 1.05
CA GLY A 392 -5.12 3.83 0.73
C GLY A 392 -6.46 3.14 0.46
N TYR A 393 -6.44 2.02 -0.27
CA TYR A 393 -7.63 1.21 -0.53
C TYR A 393 -8.17 0.55 0.75
N ASN A 394 -7.28 0.03 1.59
CA ASN A 394 -7.66 -0.49 2.91
C ASN A 394 -8.23 0.61 3.81
N LEU A 395 -7.67 1.83 3.75
CA LEU A 395 -8.18 2.99 4.48
C LEU A 395 -9.59 3.38 4.02
N TYR A 396 -9.83 3.40 2.70
CA TYR A 396 -11.16 3.59 2.12
C TYR A 396 -12.16 2.57 2.68
N ASN A 397 -11.82 1.28 2.62
CA ASN A 397 -12.66 0.22 3.18
C ASN A 397 -12.81 0.33 4.71
N ALA A 398 -11.80 0.82 5.44
CA ALA A 398 -11.88 1.08 6.88
C ALA A 398 -12.93 2.14 7.21
N VAL A 399 -12.96 3.24 6.46
CA VAL A 399 -13.96 4.30 6.64
C VAL A 399 -15.38 3.75 6.38
N TYR A 400 -15.55 2.93 5.35
CA TYR A 400 -16.82 2.25 5.10
C TYR A 400 -17.21 1.28 6.23
N ALA A 401 -16.27 0.49 6.75
CA ALA A 401 -16.52 -0.42 7.87
C ALA A 401 -17.01 0.33 9.11
N VAL A 402 -16.41 1.51 9.39
CA VAL A 402 -16.86 2.43 10.44
C VAL A 402 -18.27 2.93 10.17
N ALA A 403 -18.56 3.42 8.97
CA ALA A 403 -19.87 3.94 8.62
C ALA A 403 -20.98 2.88 8.73
N HIS A 404 -20.75 1.67 8.21
CA HIS A 404 -21.68 0.55 8.36
C HIS A 404 -21.87 0.13 9.82
N THR A 405 -20.81 0.22 10.63
CA THR A 405 -20.91 -0.06 12.07
C THR A 405 -21.79 0.97 12.79
N TYR A 406 -21.58 2.26 12.54
CA TYR A 406 -22.42 3.31 13.08
C TYR A 406 -23.86 3.20 12.61
N HIS A 407 -24.08 2.93 11.32
CA HIS A 407 -25.41 2.80 10.75
C HIS A 407 -26.21 1.71 11.46
N GLU A 408 -25.64 0.52 11.62
CA GLU A 408 -26.30 -0.59 12.31
C GLU A 408 -26.46 -0.30 13.81
N HIS A 409 -25.49 0.35 14.47
CA HIS A 409 -25.65 0.75 15.86
C HIS A 409 -26.82 1.73 16.06
N ILE A 410 -26.94 2.74 15.19
CA ILE A 410 -28.03 3.71 15.21
C ILE A 410 -29.36 3.00 14.90
N PHE A 411 -29.39 2.12 13.91
CA PHE A 411 -30.56 1.33 13.55
C PHE A 411 -31.07 0.50 14.74
N GLN A 412 -30.19 -0.24 15.41
CA GLN A 412 -30.53 -1.02 16.62
C GLN A 412 -31.05 -0.15 17.77
N GLN A 413 -30.53 1.08 17.92
CA GLN A 413 -31.03 2.02 18.92
C GLN A 413 -32.47 2.45 18.62
N VAL A 414 -32.77 2.78 17.36
CA VAL A 414 -34.10 3.18 16.90
C VAL A 414 -35.12 2.05 17.07
N GLU A 415 -34.79 0.82 16.64
CA GLU A 415 -35.69 -0.33 16.79
C GLU A 415 -36.00 -0.67 18.25
N SER A 416 -35.00 -0.56 19.13
CA SER A 416 -35.14 -0.99 20.52
C SER A 416 -36.05 -0.11 21.40
N GLN A 417 -36.55 1.03 20.89
CA GLN A 417 -37.36 2.03 21.62
C GLN A 417 -36.85 2.37 23.02
N LYS A 418 -35.56 2.17 23.31
CA LYS A 418 -34.99 2.44 24.63
C LYS A 418 -35.01 3.95 24.84
N LYS A 419 -35.97 4.44 25.64
CA LYS A 419 -35.94 5.80 26.22
C LYS A 419 -34.51 6.08 26.65
N ALA A 420 -33.95 7.20 26.18
CA ALA A 420 -32.60 7.68 26.42
C ALA A 420 -32.30 7.71 27.93
N LYS A 421 -31.89 6.57 28.49
CA LYS A 421 -31.07 6.56 29.70
C LYS A 421 -29.65 6.85 29.20
N PRO A 422 -28.92 7.79 29.80
CA PRO A 422 -27.55 8.06 29.42
C PRO A 422 -26.75 6.75 29.61
N LYS A 423 -26.43 6.09 28.49
CA LYS A 423 -25.51 4.97 28.49
C LYS A 423 -24.13 5.57 28.69
N ARG A 424 -23.34 5.03 29.63
CA ARG A 424 -21.94 5.47 29.80
C ARG A 424 -21.19 5.28 28.47
N PHE A 425 -20.41 6.26 28.04
CA PHE A 425 -19.57 6.22 26.83
C PHE A 425 -18.87 4.87 26.60
N PHE A 426 -18.27 4.31 27.66
CA PHE A 426 -17.60 3.00 27.61
C PHE A 426 -18.51 1.85 27.15
N THR A 427 -19.79 1.84 27.56
CA THR A 427 -20.76 0.82 27.14
C THR A 427 -21.17 0.96 25.66
N VAL A 428 -21.13 2.19 25.13
CA VAL A 428 -21.39 2.45 23.71
C VAL A 428 -20.20 1.98 22.86
N CYS A 429 -18.97 2.27 23.28
CA CYS A 429 -17.77 1.81 22.56
C CYS A 429 -17.62 0.29 22.52
N GLN A 430 -17.95 -0.41 23.60
CA GLN A 430 -17.94 -1.87 23.60
C GLN A 430 -18.98 -2.46 22.62
N GLN A 431 -20.17 -1.86 22.55
CA GLN A 431 -21.21 -2.25 21.58
C GLN A 431 -20.70 -2.03 20.15
N VAL A 432 -20.18 -0.85 19.86
CA VAL A 432 -19.61 -0.49 18.55
C VAL A 432 -18.47 -1.43 18.15
N SER A 433 -17.54 -1.74 19.05
CA SER A 433 -16.44 -2.69 18.78
C SER A 433 -16.94 -4.11 18.50
N SER A 434 -17.90 -4.60 19.29
CA SER A 434 -18.50 -5.93 19.09
C SER A 434 -19.22 -6.03 17.74
N LEU A 435 -19.94 -4.97 17.39
CA LEU A 435 -20.62 -4.83 16.11
C LEU A 435 -19.62 -4.85 14.94
N MET A 436 -18.54 -4.05 15.02
CA MET A 436 -17.47 -4.00 14.03
C MET A 436 -16.87 -5.38 13.74
N LYS A 437 -16.59 -6.17 14.78
CA LYS A 437 -15.94 -7.50 14.68
C LYS A 437 -16.65 -8.45 13.71
N THR A 438 -17.96 -8.31 13.56
CA THR A 438 -18.79 -9.22 12.75
C THR A 438 -19.30 -8.58 11.47
N ARG A 439 -18.84 -7.37 11.13
CA ARG A 439 -19.33 -6.66 9.94
C ARG A 439 -18.91 -7.34 8.65
N VAL A 440 -19.89 -7.44 7.77
CA VAL A 440 -19.73 -7.84 6.38
C VAL A 440 -20.57 -6.87 5.56
N PHE A 441 -19.97 -6.27 4.55
CA PHE A 441 -20.67 -5.34 3.65
C PHE A 441 -20.02 -5.39 2.27
N THR A 442 -20.76 -4.91 1.27
CA THR A 442 -20.24 -4.72 -0.09
C THR A 442 -19.87 -3.25 -0.25
N ASN A 443 -18.62 -2.97 -0.61
CA ASN A 443 -18.18 -1.60 -0.86
C ASN A 443 -18.78 -1.07 -2.18
N PRO A 444 -18.66 0.24 -2.49
CA PRO A 444 -19.28 0.82 -3.69
C PRO A 444 -18.78 0.28 -5.03
N VAL A 445 -17.65 -0.43 -5.06
CA VAL A 445 -17.11 -1.09 -6.26
C VAL A 445 -17.53 -2.56 -6.38
N GLY A 446 -18.36 -3.06 -5.46
CA GLY A 446 -18.92 -4.41 -5.51
C GLY A 446 -18.09 -5.48 -4.79
N GLU A 447 -17.01 -5.11 -4.11
CA GLU A 447 -16.16 -6.03 -3.35
C GLU A 447 -16.75 -6.30 -1.96
N LEU A 448 -16.71 -7.57 -1.54
CA LEU A 448 -17.13 -7.99 -0.21
C LEU A 448 -16.02 -7.70 0.82
N VAL A 449 -16.28 -6.82 1.77
CA VAL A 449 -15.40 -6.55 2.92
C VAL A 449 -15.91 -7.33 4.13
N ASN A 450 -15.07 -8.20 4.69
CA ASN A 450 -15.44 -9.08 5.80
C ASN A 450 -14.50 -8.89 7.00
N MET A 451 -15.02 -8.31 8.08
CA MET A 451 -14.26 -8.06 9.31
C MET A 451 -14.12 -9.32 10.20
N LYS A 452 -14.96 -10.35 9.98
CA LYS A 452 -15.07 -11.57 10.79
C LYS A 452 -14.14 -12.68 10.32
N HIS A 453 -14.18 -13.02 9.03
CA HIS A 453 -13.33 -14.04 8.41
C HIS A 453 -12.31 -13.34 7.53
N ARG A 454 -11.04 -13.47 7.92
CA ARG A 454 -9.92 -12.75 7.29
C ARG A 454 -9.08 -13.61 6.37
N GLU A 455 -9.34 -14.92 6.29
CA GLU A 455 -8.78 -15.77 5.26
C GLU A 455 -9.66 -15.65 4.02
N ASN A 456 -9.22 -14.87 3.05
CA ASN A 456 -9.85 -14.88 1.74
C ASN A 456 -9.20 -16.01 0.92
N GLN A 457 -9.98 -17.06 0.63
CA GLN A 457 -9.53 -18.20 -0.15
C GLN A 457 -9.35 -17.86 -1.65
N CYS A 458 -9.80 -16.68 -2.07
CA CYS A 458 -9.83 -16.26 -3.47
C CYS A 458 -9.08 -14.94 -3.72
N THR A 459 -8.07 -14.58 -2.92
CA THR A 459 -7.35 -13.32 -3.14
C THR A 459 -6.61 -13.34 -4.48
N GLU A 460 -7.02 -12.47 -5.39
CA GLU A 460 -6.41 -12.34 -6.71
C GLU A 460 -5.21 -11.40 -6.68
N TYR A 461 -4.19 -11.71 -7.50
CA TYR A 461 -2.99 -10.90 -7.63
C TYR A 461 -2.77 -10.50 -9.08
N ASP A 462 -2.42 -9.24 -9.31
CA ASP A 462 -1.86 -8.79 -10.58
C ASP A 462 -0.33 -8.84 -10.50
N ILE A 463 0.28 -9.33 -11.58
CA ILE A 463 1.73 -9.49 -11.70
C ILE A 463 2.25 -8.41 -12.62
N PHE A 464 3.22 -7.64 -12.14
CA PHE A 464 3.79 -6.52 -12.85
C PHE A 464 5.28 -6.68 -13.08
N LEU A 465 5.77 -6.08 -14.16
CA LEU A 465 7.19 -5.92 -14.44
C LEU A 465 7.54 -4.43 -14.38
N ILE A 466 8.60 -4.10 -13.63
CA ILE A 466 9.10 -2.74 -13.52
C ILE A 466 10.21 -2.51 -14.55
N TRP A 467 10.03 -1.53 -15.44
CA TRP A 467 10.99 -1.14 -16.47
C TRP A 467 11.46 0.28 -16.29
N ASN A 468 12.70 0.42 -15.85
CA ASN A 468 13.33 1.72 -15.72
C ASN A 468 14.14 2.09 -16.96
N PHE A 469 13.85 3.24 -17.55
CA PHE A 469 14.52 3.84 -18.69
C PHE A 469 15.46 4.97 -18.24
N PRO A 470 16.44 5.35 -19.09
CA PRO A 470 17.24 6.55 -18.87
C PRO A 470 16.36 7.78 -18.66
N GLN A 471 16.83 8.76 -17.86
CA GLN A 471 16.10 9.98 -17.46
C GLN A 471 15.05 9.82 -16.34
N GLY A 472 15.04 8.68 -15.63
CA GLY A 472 14.17 8.49 -14.46
C GLY A 472 12.73 8.14 -14.81
N LEU A 473 12.48 7.66 -16.05
CA LEU A 473 11.19 7.13 -16.45
C LEU A 473 11.14 5.64 -16.10
N GLY A 474 10.39 5.24 -15.08
CA GLY A 474 10.15 3.82 -14.77
C GLY A 474 8.72 3.42 -15.03
N LEU A 475 8.47 2.47 -15.95
CA LEU A 475 7.17 1.88 -16.31
C LEU A 475 6.82 0.70 -15.42
N LYS A 476 5.57 0.63 -14.97
CA LYS A 476 5.01 -0.57 -14.35
C LYS A 476 4.03 -1.20 -15.33
N VAL A 477 4.41 -2.34 -15.89
CA VAL A 477 3.64 -3.03 -16.93
C VAL A 477 2.99 -4.26 -16.32
N LYS A 478 1.66 -4.39 -16.46
CA LYS A 478 0.98 -5.62 -16.08
C LYS A 478 1.36 -6.72 -17.05
N ILE A 479 1.91 -7.82 -16.53
CA ILE A 479 2.39 -8.95 -17.30
C ILE A 479 1.59 -10.23 -17.06
N GLY A 480 0.69 -10.22 -16.07
CA GLY A 480 -0.13 -11.37 -15.76
C GLY A 480 -1.03 -11.17 -14.55
N SER A 481 -1.68 -12.24 -14.14
CA SER A 481 -2.48 -12.32 -12.93
C SER A 481 -2.49 -13.74 -12.36
N TYR A 482 -2.64 -13.86 -11.04
CA TYR A 482 -2.89 -15.10 -10.34
C TYR A 482 -4.29 -15.09 -9.69
N LEU A 483 -5.07 -16.12 -9.98
CA LEU A 483 -6.49 -16.29 -9.72
C LEU A 483 -6.73 -17.61 -8.97
N PRO A 484 -6.57 -17.65 -7.63
CA PRO A 484 -6.56 -18.91 -6.87
C PRO A 484 -7.88 -19.70 -6.89
N CYS A 485 -9.01 -19.06 -7.19
CA CYS A 485 -10.31 -19.74 -7.25
C CYS A 485 -10.69 -20.26 -8.65
N PHE A 486 -9.76 -20.20 -9.60
CA PHE A 486 -9.89 -20.88 -10.88
C PHE A 486 -9.36 -22.31 -10.76
N PRO A 487 -9.75 -23.24 -11.65
CA PRO A 487 -9.20 -24.60 -11.65
C PRO A 487 -7.67 -24.57 -11.77
N GLN A 488 -6.97 -25.52 -11.14
CA GLN A 488 -5.50 -25.61 -10.97
C GLN A 488 -4.61 -25.38 -12.22
N ARG A 489 -5.16 -25.39 -13.44
CA ARG A 489 -4.46 -25.10 -14.70
C ARG A 489 -4.72 -23.70 -15.27
N GLN A 490 -5.57 -22.91 -14.61
CA GLN A 490 -6.02 -21.57 -15.01
C GLN A 490 -5.80 -20.56 -13.87
N GLU A 491 -5.12 -20.96 -12.80
CA GLU A 491 -4.81 -20.06 -11.69
C GLU A 491 -3.79 -19.01 -12.10
N LEU A 492 -2.82 -19.32 -12.98
CA LEU A 492 -1.83 -18.36 -13.45
C LEU A 492 -2.07 -17.98 -14.92
N HIS A 493 -2.17 -16.68 -15.18
CA HIS A 493 -2.20 -16.10 -16.52
C HIS A 493 -1.00 -15.18 -16.71
N ILE A 494 -0.19 -15.43 -17.74
CA ILE A 494 0.95 -14.60 -18.15
C ILE A 494 0.73 -14.15 -19.58
N SER A 495 1.12 -12.91 -19.90
CA SER A 495 1.07 -12.38 -21.26
C SER A 495 2.09 -13.08 -22.17
N ASP A 496 1.64 -13.51 -23.34
CA ASP A 496 2.46 -14.21 -24.36
C ASP A 496 3.71 -13.41 -24.76
N ASP A 497 3.62 -12.08 -24.80
CA ASP A 497 4.75 -11.20 -25.14
C ASP A 497 5.91 -11.30 -24.14
N LEU A 498 5.61 -11.62 -22.88
CA LEU A 498 6.61 -11.87 -21.85
C LEU A 498 7.28 -13.23 -22.05
N GLU A 499 6.57 -14.26 -22.50
CA GLU A 499 7.17 -15.56 -22.84
C GLU A 499 8.25 -15.37 -23.93
N TRP A 500 7.99 -14.52 -24.92
CA TRP A 500 8.95 -14.15 -25.97
C TRP A 500 10.11 -13.28 -25.47
N ALA A 501 9.86 -12.33 -24.56
CA ALA A 501 10.87 -11.45 -23.98
C ALA A 501 11.78 -12.16 -22.97
N MET A 502 11.24 -13.11 -22.20
CA MET A 502 11.96 -13.88 -21.18
C MET A 502 12.59 -15.17 -21.71
N GLY A 503 12.22 -15.64 -22.90
CA GLY A 503 13.11 -16.52 -23.67
C GLY A 503 12.44 -17.48 -24.64
N GLY A 504 12.39 -17.10 -25.91
CA GLY A 504 12.60 -18.05 -27.00
C GLY A 504 14.09 -18.36 -27.25
N THR A 505 14.99 -17.37 -27.10
CA THR A 505 16.41 -17.50 -27.49
C THR A 505 17.35 -16.46 -26.83
N SER A 506 17.19 -16.12 -25.55
CA SER A 506 18.05 -15.15 -24.83
C SER A 506 18.82 -15.83 -23.70
N GLN A 507 20.16 -15.85 -23.78
CA GLN A 507 21.08 -16.50 -22.82
C GLN A 507 21.02 -15.95 -21.37
N ILE A 508 20.25 -14.89 -21.11
CA ILE A 508 20.19 -14.24 -19.79
C ILE A 508 19.35 -15.05 -18.80
N TRP A 509 18.38 -15.85 -19.25
CA TRP A 509 17.28 -16.33 -18.40
C TRP A 509 17.12 -17.85 -18.25
N ASN A 510 17.91 -18.67 -18.94
CA ASN A 510 17.91 -20.12 -18.71
C ASN A 510 18.63 -20.44 -17.39
N SER A 511 17.91 -20.68 -16.29
CA SER A 511 18.46 -21.36 -15.11
C SER A 511 18.30 -22.86 -15.29
N VAL A 512 19.36 -23.49 -15.80
CA VAL A 512 19.66 -24.90 -15.50
C VAL A 512 20.94 -24.90 -14.68
#